data_AF-A0A7Z9IRL1-F1
#
_entry.id   AF-A0A7Z9IRL1-F1
#
_cell.length_a   1.000
_cell.length_b   1.000
_cell.length_c   1.000
_cell.angle_alpha   90.00
_cell.angle_beta   90.00
_cell.angle_gamma   90.00
#
_symmetry.space_group_name_H-M   'P 1'
#
loop_
_entity.id
_entity.type
_entity.pdbx_description
1 polymer ?
#
loop_
_entity_poly.entity_id
_entity_poly.type
_entity_poly.pdbx_seq_one_letter_code
_entity_poly.pdbx_strand_id
1 'polypeptide(L)'
;MENIIESMTANPVYLAIAVILALVVVYGFIKKIIKLVLVAASVFVLYVAYLHYTGKDTDEITKSVTKTAEKYKDAVTKTAEKIKESAVEKLEEEAAKKAAELLENN
;
A
#
# COMPACT_ATOMS: atom_id res chain seq x y z
N MET A 1 20.01 21.60 -13.53
CA MET A 1 19.09 21.20 -12.44
C MET A 1 18.73 19.71 -12.54
N GLU A 2 19.67 18.83 -12.89
CA GLU A 2 19.44 17.38 -13.02
C GLU A 2 20.10 16.55 -11.89
N ASN A 3 20.97 17.15 -11.07
CA ASN A 3 21.85 16.40 -10.15
C ASN A 3 21.30 16.15 -8.73
N ILE A 4 20.18 16.76 -8.32
CA ILE A 4 19.69 16.63 -6.92
C ILE A 4 19.10 15.24 -6.68
N ILE A 5 18.29 14.75 -7.63
CA ILE A 5 17.72 13.40 -7.56
C ILE A 5 18.82 12.35 -7.77
N GLU A 6 19.75 12.59 -8.71
CA GLU A 6 20.88 11.69 -8.96
C GLU A 6 21.81 11.57 -7.75
N SER A 7 22.13 12.67 -7.06
CA SER A 7 22.95 12.64 -5.83
C SER A 7 22.23 11.99 -4.64
N MET A 8 20.90 12.12 -4.54
CA MET A 8 20.09 11.43 -3.52
C MET A 8 19.94 9.93 -3.79
N THR A 9 19.96 9.51 -5.06
CA THR A 9 19.84 8.10 -5.44
C THR A 9 21.20 7.40 -5.52
N ALA A 10 22.27 8.17 -5.77
CA ALA A 10 23.65 7.69 -5.82
C ALA A 10 24.19 7.22 -4.46
N ASN A 11 23.57 7.65 -3.36
CA ASN A 11 23.93 7.19 -2.02
C ASN A 11 22.73 6.53 -1.32
N PRO A 12 22.77 5.22 -1.05
CA PRO A 12 21.65 4.46 -0.48
C PRO A 12 21.19 4.98 0.89
N VAL A 13 22.06 5.71 1.61
CA VAL A 13 21.74 6.36 2.88
C VAL A 13 20.65 7.43 2.74
N TYR A 14 20.69 8.25 1.69
CA TYR A 14 19.68 9.29 1.47
C TYR A 14 18.32 8.70 1.11
N LEU A 15 18.31 7.60 0.34
CA LEU A 15 17.09 6.85 0.06
C LEU A 15 16.48 6.29 1.35
N ALA A 16 17.30 5.69 2.23
CA ALA A 16 16.84 5.19 3.51
C ALA A 16 16.24 6.30 4.40
N ILE A 17 16.87 7.48 4.46
CA ILE A 17 16.35 8.65 5.18
C ILE A 17 15.02 9.11 4.59
N ALA A 18 14.90 9.16 3.26
CA ALA A 18 13.66 9.53 2.58
C ALA A 18 12.51 8.56 2.89
N VAL A 19 12.78 7.25 2.93
CA VAL A 19 11.79 6.23 3.32
C VAL A 19 11.36 6.41 4.78
N ILE A 20 12.31 6.62 5.69
CA ILE A 20 12.00 6.85 7.11
C ILE A 20 11.16 8.11 7.30
N LEU A 21 11.51 9.21 6.61
CA LEU A 21 10.73 10.45 6.63
C LEU A 21 9.32 10.22 6.09
N ALA A 22 9.16 9.50 4.98
CA ALA A 22 7.84 9.16 4.44
C ALA A 22 7.00 8.38 5.45
N LEU A 23 7.59 7.39 6.14
CA LEU A 23 6.91 6.64 7.19
C LEU A 23 6.50 7.53 8.37
N VAL A 24 7.37 8.44 8.84
CA VAL A 24 7.06 9.38 9.94
C VAL A 24 5.89 10.29 9.57
N VAL A 25 5.88 10.82 8.35
CA VAL A 25 4.78 11.65 7.85
C VAL A 25 3.47 10.88 7.85
N VAL A 26 3.47 9.66 7.29
CA VAL A 26 2.29 8.77 7.30
C VAL A 26 1.83 8.49 8.75
N TYR A 27 2.75 8.18 9.66
CA TYR A 27 2.44 7.92 11.07
C TYR A 27 1.84 9.14 11.78
N GLY A 28 2.34 10.34 11.47
CA GLY A 28 1.81 11.60 11.99
C GLY A 28 0.39 11.88 11.52
N PHE A 29 0.09 11.56 10.26
CA PHE A 29 -1.27 11.66 9.71
C PHE A 29 -2.21 10.60 10.26
N ILE A 30 -1.74 9.39 10.57
CA ILE A 30 -2.57 8.29 11.10
C ILE A 30 -3.41 8.74 12.31
N LYS A 31 -2.82 9.42 13.29
CA LYS A 31 -3.53 9.83 14.53
C LYS A 31 -4.65 10.84 14.25
N LYS A 32 -4.45 11.69 13.23
CA LYS A 32 -5.40 12.73 12.82
C LYS A 32 -6.51 12.15 11.93
N ILE A 33 -6.16 11.27 11.00
CA ILE A 33 -7.09 10.56 10.13
C ILE A 33 -7.98 9.61 10.93
N ILE A 34 -7.45 8.87 11.92
CA ILE A 34 -8.27 8.00 12.77
C ILE A 34 -9.39 8.80 13.47
N LYS A 35 -9.09 9.95 14.06
CA LYS A 35 -10.12 10.81 14.66
C LYS A 35 -11.14 11.30 13.63
N LEU A 36 -10.68 11.69 12.43
CA LEU A 36 -11.55 12.16 11.36
C LEU A 36 -12.49 11.05 10.87
N VAL A 37 -11.96 9.84 10.65
CA VAL A 37 -12.73 8.65 10.27
C VAL A 37 -13.72 8.29 11.36
N LEU A 38 -13.38 8.40 12.65
CA LEU A 38 -14.29 8.10 13.76
C LEU A 38 -15.51 9.05 13.75
N VAL A 39 -15.27 10.34 13.54
CA VAL A 39 -16.35 11.34 13.41
C VAL A 39 -17.18 11.09 12.15
N ALA A 40 -16.54 10.86 11.01
CA ALA A 40 -17.21 10.55 9.75
C ALA A 40 -18.06 9.27 9.87
N ALA A 41 -17.53 8.22 10.50
CA ALA A 41 -18.23 6.96 10.75
C ALA A 41 -19.43 7.17 11.68
N SER A 42 -19.31 8.01 12.71
CA SER A 42 -20.45 8.34 13.59
C SER A 42 -21.58 9.00 12.81
N VAL A 43 -21.26 9.98 11.95
CA VAL A 43 -22.24 10.61 11.06
C VAL A 43 -22.79 9.60 10.04
N PHE A 44 -21.95 8.71 9.52
CA PHE A 44 -22.33 7.68 8.56
C PHE A 44 -23.31 6.66 9.16
N VAL A 45 -23.07 6.23 10.41
CA VAL A 45 -23.97 5.33 11.13
C VAL A 45 -25.34 5.98 11.35
N LEU A 46 -25.37 7.26 11.73
CA LEU A 46 -26.62 8.03 11.85
C LEU A 46 -27.35 8.13 10.50
N TYR A 47 -26.60 8.36 9.42
CA TYR A 47 -27.16 8.43 8.07
C TYR A 47 -27.75 7.08 7.63
N VAL A 48 -27.04 5.98 7.86
CA VAL A 48 -27.54 4.62 7.57
C VAL A 48 -28.79 4.31 8.39
N ALA A 49 -28.82 4.68 9.68
CA ALA A 49 -29.99 4.51 10.53
C ALA A 49 -31.21 5.31 10.02
N TYR A 50 -30.99 6.57 9.60
CA TYR A 50 -32.00 7.39 8.97
C TYR A 50 -32.50 6.77 7.65
N LEU A 51 -31.58 6.25 6.83
CA LEU A 51 -31.92 5.62 5.56
C LEU A 51 -32.78 4.36 5.75
N HIS A 52 -32.41 3.53 6.74
CA HIS A 52 -33.17 2.35 7.16
C HIS A 52 -34.59 2.73 7.63
N TYR A 53 -34.73 3.82 8.38
CA TYR A 53 -36.04 4.33 8.81
C TYR A 53 -36.88 4.87 7.65
N THR A 54 -36.24 5.42 6.63
CA THR A 54 -36.91 6.00 5.44
C THR A 54 -37.26 4.93 4.40
N GLY A 55 -36.89 3.67 4.62
CA GLY A 55 -37.19 2.55 3.70
C GLY A 55 -36.57 2.69 2.31
N LYS A 56 -35.58 3.57 2.14
CA LYS A 56 -34.84 3.70 0.88
C LYS A 56 -33.87 2.54 0.76
N ASP A 57 -34.03 1.74 -0.29
CA ASP A 57 -33.28 0.54 -0.63
C ASP A 57 -31.78 0.62 -0.27
N THR A 58 -31.44 0.04 0.88
CA THR A 58 -30.06 -0.13 1.35
C THR A 58 -29.28 -1.12 0.49
N ASP A 59 -29.95 -1.87 -0.38
CA ASP A 59 -29.36 -2.86 -1.29
C ASP A 59 -28.41 -2.24 -2.32
N GLU A 60 -28.74 -1.09 -2.93
CA GLU A 60 -27.84 -0.44 -3.91
C GLU A 60 -26.54 0.03 -3.26
N ILE A 61 -26.63 0.61 -2.07
CA ILE A 61 -25.46 1.06 -1.32
C ILE A 61 -24.61 -0.15 -0.92
N THR A 62 -25.23 -1.19 -0.38
CA THR A 62 -24.52 -2.41 0.02
C THR A 62 -23.82 -3.06 -1.17
N LYS A 63 -24.48 -3.15 -2.32
CA LYS A 63 -23.91 -3.74 -3.53
C LYS A 63 -22.73 -2.93 -4.08
N SER A 64 -22.82 -1.60 -4.03
CA SER A 64 -21.73 -0.70 -4.46
C SER A 64 -20.51 -0.80 -3.56
N VAL A 65 -20.71 -0.89 -2.24
CA VAL A 65 -19.65 -1.05 -1.24
C VAL A 65 -18.99 -2.43 -1.40
N THR A 66 -19.76 -3.50 -1.53
CA THR A 66 -19.23 -4.86 -1.73
C THR A 66 -18.40 -4.96 -3.00
N LYS A 67 -18.88 -4.43 -4.13
CA LYS A 67 -18.15 -4.46 -5.40
C LYS A 67 -16.85 -3.66 -5.34
N THR A 68 -16.84 -2.58 -4.56
CA THR A 68 -15.64 -1.76 -4.31
C THR A 68 -14.66 -2.51 -3.42
N ALA A 69 -15.14 -3.19 -2.38
CA ALA A 69 -14.33 -4.02 -1.49
C ALA A 69 -13.70 -5.21 -2.23
N GLU A 70 -14.44 -5.90 -3.10
CA GLU A 70 -13.90 -6.97 -3.94
C GLU A 70 -12.81 -6.46 -4.88
N LYS A 71 -13.05 -5.35 -5.60
CA LYS A 71 -12.01 -4.74 -6.45
C LYS A 71 -10.75 -4.38 -5.67
N TYR A 72 -10.90 -3.86 -4.46
CA TYR A 72 -9.77 -3.51 -3.61
C TYR A 72 -9.01 -4.75 -3.16
N LYS A 73 -9.72 -5.82 -2.77
CA LYS A 73 -9.14 -7.09 -2.36
C LYS A 73 -8.39 -7.77 -3.50
N ASP A 74 -8.97 -7.80 -4.70
CA ASP A 74 -8.33 -8.32 -5.90
C ASP A 74 -7.08 -7.53 -6.27
N ALA A 75 -7.15 -6.19 -6.24
CA ALA A 75 -6.00 -5.33 -6.54
C ALA A 75 -4.85 -5.57 -5.54
N VAL A 76 -5.16 -5.63 -4.24
CA VAL A 76 -4.16 -5.91 -3.20
C VAL A 76 -3.57 -7.31 -3.35
N THR A 77 -4.39 -8.32 -3.65
CA THR A 77 -3.93 -9.71 -3.84
C THR A 77 -3.02 -9.82 -5.05
N LYS A 78 -3.40 -9.25 -6.20
CA LYS A 78 -2.56 -9.20 -7.40
C LYS A 78 -1.24 -8.47 -7.16
N THR A 79 -1.27 -7.34 -6.47
CA THR A 79 -0.04 -6.61 -6.14
C THR A 79 0.85 -7.43 -5.20
N ALA A 80 0.28 -8.11 -4.21
CA ALA A 80 1.02 -8.95 -3.29
C ALA A 80 1.64 -10.19 -3.98
N GLU A 81 0.91 -10.87 -4.86
CA GLU A 81 1.44 -11.98 -5.67
C GLU A 81 2.57 -11.50 -6.58
N LYS A 82 2.39 -10.38 -7.26
CA LYS A 82 3.42 -9.83 -8.16
C LYS A 82 4.70 -9.47 -7.42
N ILE A 83 4.59 -8.90 -6.21
CA ILE A 83 5.75 -8.62 -5.35
C ILE A 83 6.45 -9.90 -4.90
N LYS A 84 5.69 -10.95 -4.53
CA LYS A 84 6.26 -12.24 -4.14
C LYS A 84 7.02 -12.88 -5.30
N GLU A 85 6.42 -12.96 -6.48
CA GLU A 85 7.01 -13.57 -7.66
C GLU A 85 8.30 -12.83 -8.07
N SER A 86 8.24 -11.49 -8.14
CA SER A 86 9.42 -10.66 -8.44
C SER A 86 10.53 -10.74 -7.38
N ALA A 87 10.20 -11.03 -6.12
CA ALA A 87 11.20 -11.24 -5.08
C ALA A 87 11.86 -12.61 -5.19
N VAL A 88 11.08 -13.66 -5.53
CA VAL A 88 11.61 -15.03 -5.71
C VAL A 88 12.53 -15.10 -6.93
N GLU A 89 12.11 -14.55 -8.08
CA GLU A 89 12.97 -14.52 -9.29
C GLU A 89 14.30 -13.80 -9.04
N LYS A 90 14.28 -12.66 -8.35
CA LYS A 90 15.51 -11.91 -8.04
C LYS A 90 16.45 -12.67 -7.12
N LEU A 91 15.92 -13.45 -6.18
CA LEU A 91 16.72 -14.28 -5.28
C LEU A 91 17.34 -15.47 -6.01
N GLU A 92 16.59 -16.11 -6.93
CA GLU A 92 17.11 -17.19 -7.76
C GLU A 92 18.19 -16.68 -8.72
N GLU A 93 18.00 -15.52 -9.34
CA GLU A 93 18.98 -14.90 -10.23
C GLU A 93 20.27 -14.52 -9.46
N GLU A 94 20.15 -13.90 -8.27
CA GLU A 94 21.33 -13.59 -7.43
C GLU A 94 22.05 -14.84 -6.94
N ALA A 95 21.33 -15.90 -6.60
CA ALA A 95 21.91 -17.18 -6.17
C ALA A 95 22.68 -17.86 -7.31
N ALA A 96 22.11 -17.88 -8.52
CA ALA A 96 22.76 -18.42 -9.71
C ALA A 96 24.01 -17.62 -10.08
N LYS A 97 23.95 -16.28 -10.00
CA LYS A 97 25.11 -15.40 -10.26
C LYS A 97 26.25 -15.65 -9.29
N LYS A 98 25.94 -15.73 -7.98
CA LYS A 98 26.95 -16.02 -6.95
C LYS A 98 27.56 -17.42 -7.11
N ALA A 99 26.76 -18.42 -7.49
CA ALA A 99 27.28 -19.77 -7.72
C ALA A 99 28.22 -19.83 -8.95
N ALA A 100 27.91 -19.08 -10.01
CA ALA A 100 28.76 -18.99 -11.20
C ALA A 100 30.09 -18.26 -10.90
N GLU A 101 30.04 -17.11 -10.21
CA GLU A 101 31.26 -16.37 -9.80
C GLU A 101 32.19 -17.21 -8.90
N LEU A 102 31.63 -18.06 -8.03
CA LEU A 102 32.42 -18.95 -7.18
C LEU A 102 33.07 -20.11 -7.95
N LEU A 103 32.50 -20.55 -9.08
CA LEU A 103 33.07 -21.61 -9.92
C LEU A 103 34.08 -21.07 -10.94
N GLU A 104 33.97 -19.80 -11.32
CA GLU A 104 34.88 -19.17 -12.31
C GLU A 104 36.19 -18.66 -11.68
N ASN A 105 36.21 -18.44 -10.36
CA ASN A 105 37.35 -17.89 -9.63
C ASN A 105 38.17 -18.95 -8.84
N ASN A 106 38.00 -20.25 -9.13
CA ASN A 106 38.73 -21.39 -8.58
C ASN A 106 39.22 -22.33 -9.69
#